data_AF-A0A914EMA7-F1
#
_entry.id   AF-A0A914EMA7-F1
#
_cell.length_a   1.000
_cell.length_b   1.000
_cell.length_c   1.000
_cell.angle_alpha   90.00
_cell.angle_beta   90.00
_cell.angle_gamma   90.00
#
_symmetry.space_group_name_H-M   'P 1'
#
loop_
_entity.id
_entity.type
_entity.pdbx_description
1 polymer ?
#
loop_
_entity_poly.entity_id
_entity_poly.type
_entity_poly.pdbx_seq_one_letter_code
_entity_poly.pdbx_strand_id
1 'polypeptide(L)'
;MYGLILNDNSFYKSQRRYALHVLRDFGVGRPIIQDTIIDQAKKMVHLLEETNGEPVDLSPYFTTAVGNIIFQLVFGSVREFHDPELHMFKENLDVVLNTVISPVGFLVEFSLKLKILDPLFGGGYKKGLKKNDEVISYLKKEIEEHKRTIDYESEPRDFIDAYLQEMHRREKEGNVEEFTYHQLTLAVYDLFAAGLETTATTSRSFILYMLHYPEVQAKIHAEIDNVIGREDKIAPSTVTLPLLA
;
A
#
# COMPACT_ATOMS: atom_id res chain seq x y z
N MET A 1 -20.86 -5.94 -3.21
CA MET A 1 -19.57 -5.28 -2.93
C MET A 1 -18.65 -6.37 -2.40
N TYR A 2 -17.38 -6.42 -2.81
CA TYR A 2 -16.35 -7.36 -2.32
C TYR A 2 -15.09 -6.54 -1.96
N GLY A 3 -14.10 -7.14 -1.31
CA GLY A 3 -12.89 -6.43 -0.81
C GLY A 3 -12.65 -6.70 0.67
N LEU A 4 -11.70 -5.99 1.28
CA LEU A 4 -11.24 -6.11 2.67
C LEU A 4 -11.63 -4.91 3.57
N ILE A 5 -12.15 -3.81 3.01
CA ILE A 5 -12.40 -2.56 3.78
C ILE A 5 -13.88 -2.29 4.09
N LEU A 6 -14.80 -2.41 3.12
CA LEU A 6 -16.16 -1.82 3.22
C LEU A 6 -17.31 -2.84 3.31
N ASN A 7 -17.13 -3.99 3.95
CA ASN A 7 -18.21 -4.99 4.04
C ASN A 7 -18.37 -5.64 5.40
N ASP A 8 -19.55 -6.21 5.63
CA ASP A 8 -19.88 -6.88 6.90
C ASP A 8 -20.56 -8.26 6.72
N ASN A 9 -20.61 -8.75 5.49
CA ASN A 9 -21.20 -10.06 5.19
C ASN A 9 -20.29 -11.23 5.66
N SER A 10 -20.85 -12.43 5.79
CA SER A 10 -20.12 -13.62 6.27
C SER A 10 -18.92 -13.97 5.37
N PHE A 11 -19.09 -13.87 4.05
CA PHE A 11 -18.03 -14.09 3.06
C PHE A 11 -16.82 -13.17 3.28
N TYR A 12 -17.09 -11.90 3.59
CA TYR A 12 -16.08 -10.90 3.89
C TYR A 12 -15.30 -11.21 5.16
N LYS A 13 -15.97 -11.71 6.21
CA LYS A 13 -15.29 -12.06 7.47
C LYS A 13 -14.27 -13.20 7.26
N SER A 14 -14.59 -14.15 6.39
CA SER A 14 -13.70 -15.23 5.97
C SER A 14 -12.45 -14.69 5.26
N GLN A 15 -12.63 -13.82 4.25
CA GLN A 15 -11.53 -13.23 3.49
C GLN A 15 -10.66 -12.28 4.31
N ARG A 16 -11.27 -11.41 5.10
CA ARG A 16 -10.53 -10.49 5.96
C ARG A 16 -9.70 -11.25 7.00
N ARG A 17 -10.25 -12.30 7.59
CA ARG A 17 -9.50 -13.16 8.51
C ARG A 17 -8.33 -13.83 7.82
N TYR A 18 -8.54 -14.36 6.61
CA TYR A 18 -7.47 -14.96 5.81
C TYR A 18 -6.41 -13.93 5.44
N ALA A 19 -6.78 -12.77 4.93
CA ALA A 19 -5.85 -11.71 4.57
C ALA A 19 -5.01 -11.27 5.78
N LEU A 20 -5.64 -11.06 6.95
CA LEU A 20 -4.90 -10.75 8.19
C LEU A 20 -3.92 -11.86 8.60
N HIS A 21 -4.29 -13.12 8.39
CA HIS A 21 -3.42 -14.26 8.64
C HIS A 21 -2.19 -14.21 7.71
N VAL A 22 -2.41 -14.05 6.40
CA VAL A 22 -1.33 -13.92 5.40
C VAL A 22 -0.46 -12.69 5.70
N LEU A 23 -1.05 -11.54 6.03
CA LEU A 23 -0.31 -10.33 6.38
C LEU A 23 0.57 -10.50 7.63
N ARG A 24 0.17 -11.34 8.59
CA ARG A 24 1.00 -11.67 9.76
C ARG A 24 2.09 -12.68 9.41
N ASP A 25 1.81 -13.59 8.49
CA ASP A 25 2.74 -14.67 8.14
C ASP A 25 3.80 -14.23 7.13
N PHE A 26 3.48 -13.29 6.25
CA PHE A 26 4.39 -12.71 5.25
C PHE A 26 4.86 -11.30 5.59
N GLY A 27 4.02 -10.53 6.28
CA GLY A 27 4.24 -9.10 6.46
C GLY A 27 4.79 -8.73 7.82
N VAL A 28 3.88 -8.36 8.73
CA VAL A 28 4.19 -7.67 9.99
C VAL A 28 5.12 -8.52 10.84
N GLY A 29 6.34 -8.02 11.08
CA GLY A 29 7.33 -8.68 11.93
C GLY A 29 8.12 -9.81 11.25
N ARG A 30 8.04 -9.94 9.92
CA ARG A 30 8.82 -10.92 9.16
C ARG A 30 10.10 -10.29 8.60
N PRO A 31 11.23 -11.06 8.54
CA PRO A 31 12.50 -10.55 8.06
C PRO A 31 12.40 -9.91 6.67
N ILE A 32 11.70 -10.53 5.72
CA ILE A 32 11.62 -10.01 4.35
C ILE A 32 11.03 -8.60 4.24
N ILE A 33 9.95 -8.31 4.97
CA ILE A 33 9.34 -6.97 4.97
C ILE A 33 10.15 -6.02 5.85
N GLN A 34 10.70 -6.48 6.97
CA GLN A 34 11.59 -5.65 7.79
C GLN A 34 12.82 -5.21 6.99
N ASP A 35 13.50 -6.13 6.33
CA ASP A 35 14.66 -5.88 5.47
C ASP A 35 14.29 -4.95 4.33
N THR A 36 13.10 -5.12 3.73
CA THR A 36 12.60 -4.20 2.71
C THR A 36 12.39 -2.79 3.26
N ILE A 37 11.78 -2.63 4.44
CA ILE A 37 11.62 -1.30 5.08
C ILE A 37 12.98 -0.65 5.30
N ILE A 38 13.94 -1.41 5.82
CA ILE A 38 15.32 -0.97 6.08
C ILE A 38 15.99 -0.53 4.78
N ASP A 39 15.91 -1.35 3.73
CA ASP A 39 16.54 -1.07 2.44
C ASP A 39 15.92 0.15 1.76
N GLN A 40 14.59 0.30 1.81
CA GLN A 40 13.91 1.48 1.26
C GLN A 40 14.27 2.75 2.04
N ALA A 41 14.37 2.68 3.37
CA ALA A 41 14.81 3.81 4.19
C ALA A 41 16.25 4.23 3.85
N LYS A 42 17.18 3.27 3.75
CA LYS A 42 18.57 3.54 3.36
C LYS A 42 18.69 4.13 1.96
N LYS A 43 17.97 3.57 0.98
CA LYS A 43 17.93 4.11 -0.39
C LYS A 43 17.40 5.53 -0.42
N MET A 44 16.34 5.82 0.34
CA MET A 44 15.77 7.16 0.44
C MET A 44 16.78 8.16 1.04
N VAL A 45 17.48 7.79 2.12
CA VAL A 45 18.53 8.64 2.71
C VAL A 45 19.63 8.92 1.69
N HIS A 46 20.13 7.88 1.00
CA HIS A 46 21.17 8.03 0.00
C HIS A 46 20.76 8.99 -1.13
N LEU A 47 19.55 8.83 -1.68
CA LEU A 47 19.04 9.71 -2.72
C LEU A 47 18.85 11.16 -2.23
N LEU A 48 18.50 11.35 -0.96
CA LEU A 48 18.41 12.69 -0.36
C LEU A 48 19.80 13.32 -0.18
N GLU A 49 20.83 12.54 0.13
CA GLU A 49 22.21 13.05 0.21
C GLU A 49 22.72 13.54 -1.15
N GLU A 50 22.35 12.85 -2.25
CA GLU A 50 22.70 13.24 -3.63
C GLU A 50 22.13 14.61 -4.04
N THR A 51 21.10 15.10 -3.34
CA THR A 51 20.54 16.44 -3.57
C THR A 51 21.49 17.56 -3.14
N ASN A 52 22.55 17.25 -2.39
CA ASN A 52 23.52 18.21 -1.86
C ASN A 52 22.89 19.40 -1.09
N GLY A 53 21.74 19.17 -0.45
CA GLY A 53 21.03 20.18 0.35
C GLY A 53 20.12 21.11 -0.46
N GLU A 54 19.94 20.87 -1.75
CA GLU A 54 18.99 21.61 -2.57
C GLU A 54 17.53 21.28 -2.16
N PRO A 55 16.59 22.25 -2.25
CA PRO A 55 15.19 21.98 -1.97
C PRO A 55 14.61 20.91 -2.90
N VAL A 56 13.95 19.90 -2.33
CA VAL A 56 13.31 18.80 -3.07
C VAL A 56 11.89 18.52 -2.61
N ASP A 57 11.07 17.99 -3.52
CA ASP A 57 9.76 17.41 -3.19
C ASP A 57 9.96 15.97 -2.68
N LEU A 58 9.53 15.70 -1.44
CA LEU A 58 9.61 14.39 -0.79
C LEU A 58 8.51 13.41 -1.23
N SER A 59 7.54 13.87 -2.03
CA SER A 59 6.42 13.04 -2.50
C SER A 59 6.86 11.78 -3.26
N PRO A 60 7.74 11.83 -4.28
CA PRO A 60 8.23 10.62 -4.96
C PRO A 60 9.04 9.70 -4.04
N TYR A 61 9.76 10.27 -3.06
CA TYR A 61 10.58 9.50 -2.11
C TYR A 61 9.73 8.58 -1.24
N PHE A 62 8.74 9.16 -0.54
CA PHE A 62 7.84 8.38 0.30
C PHE A 62 6.91 7.49 -0.52
N THR A 63 6.44 7.95 -1.68
CA THR A 63 5.61 7.12 -2.56
C THR A 63 6.34 5.85 -2.97
N THR A 64 7.60 5.96 -3.39
CA THR A 64 8.36 4.80 -3.84
C THR A 64 8.78 3.90 -2.68
N ALA A 65 9.26 4.47 -1.57
CA ALA A 65 9.67 3.69 -0.41
C ALA A 65 8.50 2.89 0.18
N VAL A 66 7.36 3.55 0.43
CA VAL A 66 6.14 2.88 0.92
C VAL A 66 5.56 1.95 -0.13
N GLY A 67 5.52 2.38 -1.39
CA GLY A 67 5.04 1.58 -2.51
C GLY A 67 5.78 0.26 -2.59
N ASN A 68 7.11 0.28 -2.54
CA ASN A 68 7.95 -0.91 -2.57
C ASN A 68 7.71 -1.86 -1.40
N ILE A 69 7.36 -1.36 -0.21
CA ILE A 69 6.98 -2.23 0.91
C ILE A 69 5.67 -2.97 0.60
N ILE A 70 4.67 -2.28 0.03
CA ILE A 70 3.40 -2.92 -0.36
C ILE A 70 3.59 -3.83 -1.58
N PHE A 71 4.41 -3.44 -2.56
CA PHE A 71 4.75 -4.29 -3.72
C PHE A 71 5.47 -5.56 -3.27
N GLN A 72 6.41 -5.48 -2.33
CA GLN A 72 7.08 -6.66 -1.82
C GLN A 72 6.10 -7.59 -1.11
N LEU A 73 5.18 -7.04 -0.32
CA LEU A 73 4.17 -7.79 0.40
C LEU A 73 3.16 -8.47 -0.53
N VAL A 74 2.78 -7.80 -1.62
CA VAL A 74 1.66 -8.21 -2.47
C VAL A 74 2.10 -8.97 -3.73
N PHE A 75 3.20 -8.52 -4.36
CA PHE A 75 3.72 -9.05 -5.62
C PHE A 75 5.10 -9.70 -5.48
N GLY A 76 5.64 -9.79 -4.25
CA GLY A 76 6.97 -10.36 -4.01
C GLY A 76 8.12 -9.59 -4.67
N SER A 77 7.91 -8.32 -5.07
CA SER A 77 8.87 -7.54 -5.87
C SER A 77 9.11 -6.13 -5.34
N VAL A 78 10.28 -5.58 -5.65
CA VAL A 78 10.66 -4.18 -5.37
C VAL A 78 10.93 -3.49 -6.71
N ARG A 79 10.39 -2.28 -6.88
CA ARG A 79 10.57 -1.44 -8.06
C ARG A 79 11.69 -0.43 -7.89
N GLU A 80 12.21 0.07 -9.00
CA GLU A 80 13.23 1.12 -8.99
C GLU A 80 12.65 2.46 -8.51
N PHE A 81 13.51 3.33 -7.99
CA PHE A 81 13.07 4.61 -7.40
C PHE A 81 12.32 5.51 -8.40
N HIS A 82 12.70 5.48 -9.67
CA HIS A 82 12.07 6.24 -10.73
C HIS A 82 11.21 5.35 -11.65
N ASP A 83 10.69 4.23 -11.14
CA ASP A 83 9.83 3.35 -11.94
C ASP A 83 8.56 4.12 -12.36
N PRO A 84 8.36 4.39 -13.67
CA PRO A 84 7.20 5.10 -14.15
C PRO A 84 5.90 4.30 -13.94
N GLU A 85 5.95 2.96 -13.87
CA GLU A 85 4.76 2.15 -13.64
C GLU A 85 4.22 2.35 -12.22
N LEU A 86 5.09 2.37 -11.20
CA LEU A 86 4.70 2.61 -9.81
C LEU A 86 4.08 4.00 -9.64
N HIS A 87 4.71 5.02 -10.23
CA HIS A 87 4.22 6.39 -10.17
C HIS A 87 2.88 6.54 -10.89
N MET A 88 2.75 5.97 -12.10
CA MET A 88 1.49 5.98 -12.84
C MET A 88 0.37 5.23 -12.09
N PHE A 89 0.70 4.10 -11.47
CA PHE A 89 -0.24 3.35 -10.63
C PHE A 89 -0.72 4.21 -9.45
N LYS A 90 0.23 4.87 -8.75
CA LYS A 90 -0.07 5.77 -7.64
C LYS A 90 -0.94 6.96 -8.07
N GLU A 91 -0.57 7.65 -9.15
CA GLU A 91 -1.33 8.79 -9.67
C GLU A 91 -2.76 8.40 -10.05
N ASN A 92 -2.91 7.23 -10.69
CA ASN A 92 -4.22 6.70 -11.03
C ASN A 92 -5.03 6.41 -9.76
N LEU A 93 -4.42 5.77 -8.76
CA LEU A 93 -5.05 5.48 -7.47
C LEU A 93 -5.47 6.77 -6.75
N ASP A 94 -4.64 7.82 -6.77
CA ASP A 94 -4.95 9.13 -6.18
C ASP A 94 -6.15 9.79 -6.85
N VAL A 95 -6.23 9.73 -8.18
CA VAL A 95 -7.39 10.24 -8.91
C VAL A 95 -8.66 9.49 -8.49
N VAL A 96 -8.57 8.18 -8.28
CA VAL A 96 -9.71 7.38 -7.80
C VAL A 96 -10.11 7.78 -6.39
N LEU A 97 -9.16 7.82 -5.44
CA LEU A 97 -9.43 8.18 -4.05
C LEU A 97 -10.02 9.59 -3.93
N ASN A 98 -9.46 10.56 -4.67
CA ASN A 98 -10.00 11.92 -4.75
C ASN A 98 -11.40 11.96 -5.36
N THR A 99 -11.70 11.09 -6.32
CA THR A 99 -13.05 10.99 -6.89
C THR A 99 -14.04 10.44 -5.87
N VAL A 100 -13.65 9.43 -5.09
CA VAL A 100 -14.50 8.83 -4.05
C VAL A 100 -14.88 9.86 -2.98
N ILE A 101 -13.92 10.63 -2.49
CA ILE A 101 -14.17 11.66 -1.46
C ILE A 101 -14.75 12.97 -2.01
N SER A 102 -14.91 13.10 -3.33
CA SER A 102 -15.48 14.30 -3.93
C SER A 102 -16.97 14.45 -3.60
N PRO A 103 -17.55 15.67 -3.69
CA PRO A 103 -18.98 15.87 -3.50
C PRO A 103 -19.84 14.98 -4.39
N VAL A 104 -19.41 14.74 -5.64
CA VAL A 104 -20.10 13.83 -6.56
C VAL A 104 -19.95 12.40 -6.07
N GLY A 105 -18.74 11.97 -5.74
CA GLY A 105 -18.44 10.63 -5.21
C GLY A 105 -19.39 10.23 -4.09
N PHE A 106 -19.52 11.11 -3.08
CA PHE A 106 -20.46 10.93 -1.98
C PHE A 106 -21.90 10.78 -2.46
N LEU A 107 -22.38 11.63 -3.37
CA LEU A 107 -23.74 11.52 -3.93
C LEU A 107 -23.97 10.19 -4.66
N VAL A 108 -22.96 9.68 -5.37
CA VAL A 108 -23.10 8.43 -6.14
C VAL A 108 -23.18 7.21 -5.22
N GLU A 109 -22.63 7.26 -4.01
CA GLU A 109 -22.80 6.23 -2.99
C GLU A 109 -24.26 6.11 -2.53
N PHE A 110 -25.00 7.23 -2.40
CA PHE A 110 -26.43 7.20 -2.12
C PHE A 110 -27.25 6.73 -3.32
N SER A 111 -26.90 7.22 -4.52
CA SER A 111 -27.63 6.86 -5.74
C SER A 111 -26.81 7.11 -7.01
N LEU A 112 -26.62 6.05 -7.80
CA LEU A 112 -26.00 6.08 -9.12
C LEU A 112 -26.63 7.09 -10.09
N LYS A 113 -27.88 7.52 -9.88
CA LYS A 113 -28.54 8.53 -10.71
C LYS A 113 -27.95 9.93 -10.49
N LEU A 114 -27.39 10.20 -9.31
CA LEU A 114 -26.85 11.50 -8.93
C LEU A 114 -25.53 11.84 -9.63
N LYS A 115 -24.92 10.89 -10.34
CA LYS A 115 -23.79 11.15 -11.27
C LYS A 115 -24.11 12.20 -12.34
N ILE A 116 -25.40 12.46 -12.62
CA ILE A 116 -25.82 13.53 -13.54
C ILE A 116 -25.41 14.93 -13.05
N LEU A 117 -25.16 15.07 -11.74
CA LEU A 117 -24.72 16.32 -11.12
C LEU A 117 -23.21 16.53 -11.24
N ASP A 118 -22.45 15.58 -11.78
CA ASP A 118 -20.99 15.66 -11.97
C ASP A 118 -20.52 16.97 -12.62
N PRO A 119 -21.17 17.51 -13.68
CA PRO A 119 -20.78 18.79 -14.27
C PRO A 119 -20.85 19.99 -13.31
N LEU A 120 -21.70 19.94 -12.28
CA LEU A 120 -21.82 21.01 -11.28
C LEU A 120 -20.63 21.05 -10.32
N PHE A 121 -19.84 19.97 -10.25
CA PHE A 121 -18.70 19.82 -9.36
C PHE A 121 -17.39 19.59 -10.12
N GLY A 122 -17.32 20.03 -11.38
CA GLY A 122 -16.10 20.01 -12.19
C GLY A 122 -15.94 18.80 -13.13
N GLY A 123 -16.90 17.87 -13.18
CA GLY A 123 -16.93 16.81 -14.20
C GLY A 123 -15.85 15.72 -14.05
N GLY A 124 -15.35 15.52 -12.83
CA GLY A 124 -14.22 14.61 -12.54
C GLY A 124 -14.62 13.13 -12.47
N TYR A 125 -15.90 12.80 -12.28
CA TYR A 125 -16.34 11.44 -11.97
C TYR A 125 -16.00 10.44 -13.09
N LYS A 126 -16.22 10.81 -14.36
CA LYS A 126 -15.86 9.95 -15.51
C LYS A 126 -14.36 9.69 -15.59
N LYS A 127 -13.52 10.68 -15.27
CA LYS A 127 -12.07 10.52 -15.22
C LYS A 127 -11.69 9.53 -14.13
N GLY A 128 -12.29 9.64 -12.94
CA GLY A 128 -12.11 8.70 -11.84
C GLY A 128 -12.43 7.26 -12.22
N LEU A 129 -13.58 7.02 -12.88
CA LEU A 129 -13.94 5.68 -13.37
C LEU A 129 -12.90 5.12 -14.35
N LYS A 130 -12.45 5.93 -15.32
CA LYS A 130 -11.42 5.49 -16.28
C LYS A 130 -10.12 5.13 -15.55
N LYS A 131 -9.69 5.93 -14.58
CA LYS A 131 -8.47 5.65 -13.80
C LYS A 131 -8.63 4.42 -12.92
N ASN A 132 -9.82 4.17 -12.38
CA ASN A 132 -10.11 2.94 -11.67
C ASN A 132 -9.98 1.71 -12.57
N ASP A 133 -10.46 1.77 -13.82
CA ASP A 133 -10.29 0.68 -14.78
C ASP A 133 -8.81 0.43 -15.11
N GLU A 134 -8.00 1.48 -15.23
CA GLU A 134 -6.55 1.38 -15.43
C GLU A 134 -5.85 0.70 -14.24
N VAL A 135 -6.20 1.06 -12.99
CA VAL A 135 -5.69 0.40 -11.77
C VAL A 135 -6.08 -1.08 -11.75
N ILE A 136 -7.36 -1.39 -11.96
CA ILE A 136 -7.85 -2.78 -11.95
C ILE A 136 -7.18 -3.61 -13.06
N SER A 137 -6.96 -3.02 -14.25
CA SER A 137 -6.27 -3.69 -15.35
C SER A 137 -4.82 -4.04 -14.98
N TYR A 138 -4.11 -3.11 -14.34
CA TYR A 138 -2.76 -3.35 -13.84
C TYR A 138 -2.72 -4.50 -12.84
N LEU A 139 -3.60 -4.49 -11.83
CA LEU A 139 -3.67 -5.56 -10.82
C LEU A 139 -3.96 -6.93 -11.44
N LYS A 140 -4.87 -6.99 -12.42
CA LYS A 140 -5.18 -8.24 -13.13
C LYS A 140 -3.98 -8.78 -13.91
N LYS A 141 -3.18 -7.90 -14.51
CA LYS A 141 -1.94 -8.28 -15.22
C LYS A 141 -0.95 -8.93 -14.24
N GLU A 142 -0.73 -8.32 -13.08
CA GLU A 142 0.15 -8.88 -12.04
C GLU A 142 -0.38 -10.23 -11.52
N ILE A 143 -1.68 -10.36 -11.25
CA ILE A 143 -2.30 -11.62 -10.83
C ILE A 143 -2.14 -12.72 -11.90
N GLU A 144 -2.28 -12.37 -13.18
CA GLU A 144 -2.11 -13.35 -14.26
C GLU A 144 -0.66 -13.84 -14.36
N GLU A 145 0.33 -12.98 -14.12
CA GLU A 145 1.73 -13.40 -14.07
C GLU A 145 2.02 -14.37 -12.92
N HIS A 146 1.42 -14.14 -11.74
CA HIS A 146 1.53 -15.06 -10.61
C HIS A 146 0.92 -16.42 -10.97
N LYS A 147 -0.27 -16.45 -11.59
CA LYS A 147 -0.89 -17.71 -12.05
C LYS A 147 -0.02 -18.51 -13.02
N ARG A 148 0.83 -17.86 -13.82
CA ARG A 148 1.72 -18.54 -14.77
C ARG A 148 2.94 -19.16 -14.09
N THR A 149 3.35 -18.62 -12.95
CA THR A 149 4.61 -18.95 -12.28
C THR A 149 4.45 -19.64 -10.93
N ILE A 150 3.22 -19.68 -10.41
CA ILE A 150 2.91 -20.24 -9.09
C ILE A 150 3.20 -21.74 -9.01
N ASP A 151 3.82 -22.13 -7.90
CA ASP A 151 3.93 -23.52 -7.48
C ASP A 151 2.97 -23.74 -6.29
N TYR A 152 1.92 -24.52 -6.54
CA TYR A 152 0.85 -24.79 -5.57
C TYR A 152 1.26 -25.70 -4.41
N GLU A 153 2.43 -26.34 -4.50
CA GLU A 153 2.92 -27.28 -3.49
C GLU A 153 4.07 -26.70 -2.64
N SER A 154 4.51 -25.48 -2.96
CA SER A 154 5.57 -24.75 -2.26
C SER A 154 5.02 -23.66 -1.32
N GLU A 155 5.85 -23.12 -0.43
CA GLU A 155 5.48 -21.95 0.37
C GLU A 155 5.18 -20.75 -0.55
N PRO A 156 4.10 -19.98 -0.30
CA PRO A 156 3.74 -18.88 -1.17
C PRO A 156 4.82 -17.79 -1.16
N ARG A 157 5.04 -17.13 -2.31
CA ARG A 157 6.04 -16.06 -2.43
C ARG A 157 5.58 -14.73 -1.81
N ASP A 158 4.28 -14.49 -1.86
CA ASP A 158 3.63 -13.23 -1.53
C ASP A 158 2.12 -13.42 -1.26
N PHE A 159 1.41 -12.31 -1.04
CA PHE A 159 -0.03 -12.34 -0.80
C PHE A 159 -0.85 -12.96 -1.94
N ILE A 160 -0.48 -12.70 -3.20
CA ILE A 160 -1.24 -13.21 -4.36
C ILE A 160 -1.09 -14.73 -4.42
N ASP A 161 0.13 -15.24 -4.32
CA ASP A 161 0.39 -16.66 -4.30
C ASP A 161 -0.36 -17.35 -3.15
N ALA A 162 -0.29 -16.78 -1.94
CA ALA A 162 -1.00 -17.33 -0.78
C ALA A 162 -2.51 -17.39 -1.02
N TYR A 163 -3.09 -16.37 -1.66
CA TYR A 163 -4.51 -16.37 -1.98
C TYR A 163 -4.84 -17.39 -3.07
N LEU A 164 -4.04 -17.49 -4.13
CA LEU A 164 -4.23 -18.46 -5.21
C LEU A 164 -4.10 -19.92 -4.74
N GLN A 165 -3.18 -20.20 -3.82
CA GLN A 165 -3.06 -21.51 -3.19
C GLN A 165 -4.29 -21.86 -2.35
N GLU A 166 -4.83 -20.91 -1.58
CA GLU A 166 -6.08 -21.11 -0.83
C GLU A 166 -7.28 -21.31 -1.76
N MET A 167 -7.36 -20.58 -2.87
CA MET A 167 -8.35 -20.80 -3.92
C MET A 167 -8.29 -22.25 -4.43
N HIS A 168 -7.10 -22.72 -4.82
CA HIS A 168 -6.87 -24.08 -5.32
C HIS A 168 -7.22 -25.16 -4.29
N ARG A 169 -6.86 -24.95 -3.01
CA ARG A 169 -7.21 -25.87 -1.92
C ARG A 169 -8.73 -26.00 -1.78
N ARG A 170 -9.46 -24.88 -1.81
CA ARG A 170 -10.92 -24.86 -1.68
C ARG A 170 -11.63 -25.44 -2.89
N GLU A 171 -11.10 -25.22 -4.10
CA GLU A 171 -11.60 -25.86 -5.33
C GLU A 171 -11.53 -27.39 -5.23
N LYS A 172 -10.42 -27.96 -4.72
CA LYS A 172 -10.27 -29.41 -4.46
C LYS A 172 -11.30 -29.93 -3.44
N GLU A 173 -11.74 -29.10 -2.50
CA GLU A 173 -12.76 -29.42 -1.48
C GLU A 173 -14.19 -29.20 -1.98
N GLY A 174 -14.37 -28.71 -3.22
CA GLY A 174 -15.68 -28.41 -3.81
C GLY A 174 -16.30 -27.10 -3.32
N ASN A 175 -15.53 -26.22 -2.68
CA ASN A 175 -16.00 -24.91 -2.19
C ASN A 175 -15.51 -23.78 -3.10
N VAL A 176 -16.36 -23.32 -4.03
CA VAL A 176 -16.00 -22.31 -5.05
C VAL A 176 -16.80 -21.01 -4.93
N GLU A 177 -17.62 -20.86 -3.89
CA GLU A 177 -18.43 -19.66 -3.67
C GLU A 177 -17.62 -18.50 -3.07
N GLU A 178 -16.56 -18.83 -2.32
CA GLU A 178 -15.62 -17.87 -1.72
C GLU A 178 -14.24 -17.99 -2.35
N PHE A 179 -13.47 -16.91 -2.31
CA PHE A 179 -12.11 -16.83 -2.85
C PHE A 179 -12.12 -16.97 -4.38
N THR A 180 -12.60 -15.91 -5.04
CA THR A 180 -12.62 -15.81 -6.50
C THR A 180 -11.55 -14.84 -6.99
N TYR A 181 -11.16 -14.93 -8.26
CA TYR A 181 -10.25 -13.96 -8.88
C TYR A 181 -10.73 -12.51 -8.76
N HIS A 182 -12.04 -12.29 -8.80
CA HIS A 182 -12.63 -10.97 -8.61
C HIS A 182 -12.40 -10.46 -7.18
N GLN A 183 -12.58 -11.32 -6.18
CA GLN A 183 -12.33 -10.99 -4.78
C GLN A 183 -10.83 -10.79 -4.50
N LEU A 184 -9.95 -11.60 -5.08
CA LEU A 184 -8.49 -11.38 -5.03
C LEU A 184 -8.10 -10.02 -5.59
N THR A 185 -8.60 -9.66 -6.77
CA THR A 185 -8.33 -8.35 -7.40
C THR A 185 -8.72 -7.20 -6.47
N LEU A 186 -9.88 -7.29 -5.82
CA LEU A 186 -10.36 -6.27 -4.89
C LEU A 186 -9.63 -6.28 -3.56
N ALA A 187 -9.19 -7.45 -3.08
CA ALA A 187 -8.36 -7.54 -1.88
C ALA A 187 -6.99 -6.86 -2.10
N VAL A 188 -6.35 -7.14 -3.23
CA VAL A 188 -5.10 -6.48 -3.63
C VAL A 188 -5.30 -4.97 -3.80
N TYR A 189 -6.38 -4.55 -4.46
CA TYR A 189 -6.74 -3.14 -4.58
C TYR A 189 -6.82 -2.45 -3.22
N ASP A 190 -7.53 -3.08 -2.27
CA ASP A 190 -7.71 -2.54 -0.92
C ASP A 190 -6.39 -2.45 -0.14
N LEU A 191 -5.47 -3.42 -0.30
CA LEU A 191 -4.15 -3.36 0.32
C LEU A 191 -3.34 -2.16 -0.17
N PHE A 192 -3.38 -1.87 -1.47
CA PHE A 192 -2.71 -0.69 -2.04
C PHE A 192 -3.38 0.60 -1.59
N ALA A 193 -4.70 0.71 -1.70
CA ALA A 193 -5.45 1.89 -1.30
C ALA A 193 -5.23 2.23 0.19
N ALA A 194 -5.27 1.23 1.06
CA ALA A 194 -5.09 1.43 2.49
C ALA A 194 -3.62 1.65 2.87
N GLY A 195 -2.69 0.88 2.32
CA GLY A 195 -1.30 0.84 2.78
C GLY A 195 -0.40 1.92 2.19
N LEU A 196 -0.57 2.26 0.91
CA LEU A 196 0.32 3.18 0.22
C LEU A 196 0.00 4.63 0.54
N GLU A 197 -1.22 5.08 0.22
CA GLU A 197 -1.55 6.51 0.32
C GLU A 197 -1.47 7.04 1.75
N THR A 198 -2.04 6.30 2.71
CA THR A 198 -2.11 6.76 4.10
C THR A 198 -0.73 6.86 4.75
N THR A 199 0.14 5.86 4.54
CA THR A 199 1.49 5.82 5.12
C THR A 199 2.40 6.86 4.47
N ALA A 200 2.35 7.00 3.14
CA ALA A 200 3.15 8.01 2.42
C ALA A 200 2.72 9.43 2.84
N THR A 201 1.43 9.69 2.96
CA THR A 201 0.91 10.99 3.43
C THR A 201 1.26 11.27 4.88
N THR A 202 1.12 10.28 5.77
CA THR A 202 1.49 10.42 7.19
C THR A 202 2.99 10.72 7.34
N SER A 203 3.84 10.02 6.58
CA SER A 203 5.30 10.22 6.63
C SER A 203 5.70 11.61 6.14
N ARG A 204 5.09 12.10 5.04
CA ARG A 204 5.30 13.48 4.56
C ARG A 204 4.83 14.50 5.58
N SER A 205 3.66 14.31 6.17
CA SER A 205 3.15 15.17 7.24
C SER A 205 4.11 15.19 8.43
N PHE A 206 4.62 14.04 8.86
CA PHE A 206 5.59 13.96 9.94
C PHE A 206 6.82 14.84 9.68
N ILE A 207 7.43 14.74 8.48
CA ILE A 207 8.56 15.61 8.12
C ILE A 207 8.15 17.08 8.09
N LEU A 208 6.99 17.41 7.53
CA LEU A 208 6.46 18.77 7.52
C LEU A 208 6.32 19.34 8.94
N TYR A 209 5.80 18.54 9.88
CA TYR A 209 5.72 18.92 11.29
C TYR A 209 7.11 19.15 11.89
N MET A 210 8.09 18.29 11.61
CA MET A 210 9.46 18.49 12.10
C MET A 210 10.09 19.79 11.59
N LEU A 211 9.80 20.19 10.35
CA LEU A 211 10.25 21.48 9.81
C LEU A 211 9.61 22.69 10.50
N HIS A 212 8.37 22.56 10.96
CA HIS A 212 7.64 23.64 11.65
C HIS A 212 7.94 23.73 13.16
N TYR A 213 8.39 22.64 13.78
CA TYR A 213 8.66 22.52 15.22
C TYR A 213 10.09 22.02 15.49
N PRO A 214 11.12 22.83 15.17
CA PRO A 214 12.52 22.43 15.26
C PRO A 214 12.96 22.03 16.68
N GLU A 215 12.33 22.57 17.72
CA GLU A 215 12.55 22.19 19.11
C GLU A 215 12.08 20.77 19.43
N VAL A 216 11.04 20.29 18.74
CA VAL A 216 10.57 18.90 18.85
C VAL A 216 11.50 17.98 18.06
N GLN A 217 11.88 18.39 16.84
CA GLN A 217 12.85 17.66 16.03
C GLN A 217 14.18 17.45 16.79
N ALA A 218 14.71 18.49 17.44
CA ALA A 218 15.94 18.41 18.23
C ALA A 218 15.83 17.42 19.39
N LYS A 219 14.67 17.32 20.05
CA LYS A 219 14.44 16.34 21.13
C LYS A 219 14.42 14.91 20.59
N ILE A 220 13.77 14.69 19.44
CA ILE A 220 13.73 13.39 18.78
C ILE A 220 15.15 12.97 18.35
N HIS A 221 15.90 13.86 17.72
CA HIS A 221 17.29 13.58 17.34
C HIS A 221 18.17 13.27 18.56
N ALA A 222 18.01 14.01 19.66
CA ALA A 222 18.74 13.73 20.89
C ALA A 222 18.37 12.37 21.49
N GLU A 223 17.10 11.96 21.44
CA GLU A 223 16.68 10.62 21.88
C GLU A 223 17.29 9.53 21.01
N ILE A 224 17.25 9.68 19.68
CA ILE A 224 17.89 8.75 18.73
C ILE A 224 19.39 8.64 19.00
N ASP A 225 20.11 9.76 19.10
CA ASP A 225 21.54 9.81 19.37
C ASP A 225 21.91 9.12 20.70
N ASN A 226 21.09 9.28 21.73
CA ASN A 226 21.35 8.71 23.06
C ASN A 226 21.07 7.21 23.13
N VAL A 227 20.04 6.72 22.43
CA VAL A 227 19.56 5.34 22.56
C VAL A 227 20.17 4.41 21.51
N ILE A 228 20.29 4.89 20.27
CA ILE A 228 20.75 4.12 19.11
C ILE A 228 22.20 4.47 18.77
N GLY A 229 22.56 5.75 18.92
CA GLY A 229 23.85 6.28 18.46
C GLY A 229 23.81 6.74 17.00
N ARG A 230 24.96 7.24 16.53
CA ARG A 230 25.12 7.86 15.20
C ARG A 230 25.64 6.94 14.11
N GLU A 231 25.93 5.68 14.44
CA GLU A 231 26.31 4.68 13.44
C GLU A 231 25.05 4.16 12.71
N ASP A 232 25.18 3.63 11.49
CA ASP A 232 24.12 3.06 10.62
C ASP A 232 23.42 1.82 11.22
N LYS A 233 22.98 1.92 12.48
CA LYS A 233 22.31 0.89 13.24
C LYS A 233 20.85 1.28 13.32
N ILE A 234 20.02 0.50 12.65
CA ILE A 234 18.58 0.58 12.86
C ILE A 234 18.29 0.00 14.24
N ALA A 235 17.41 0.67 14.99
CA ALA A 235 17.06 0.27 16.33
C ALA A 235 16.61 -1.21 16.33
N PRO A 236 17.19 -2.07 17.19
CA PRO A 236 16.61 -3.38 17.44
C PRO A 236 15.15 -3.23 17.88
N SER A 237 14.29 -4.20 17.54
CA SER A 237 12.87 -4.19 17.94
C SER A 237 12.62 -4.18 19.46
N THR A 238 13.68 -4.39 20.26
CA THR A 238 13.68 -4.33 21.72
C THR A 238 13.92 -2.92 22.28
N VAL A 239 14.25 -1.95 21.44
CA VAL A 239 14.53 -0.57 21.83
C VAL A 239 13.27 0.28 21.70
N THR A 240 12.91 0.99 22.77
CA THR A 240 11.80 1.93 22.79
C THR A 240 12.32 3.36 22.70
N LEU A 241 11.74 4.15 21.79
CA LEU A 241 11.94 5.59 21.66
C LEU A 241 10.64 6.30 22.05
N PRO A 242 10.43 6.67 23.33
CA PRO A 242 9.18 7.24 23.81
C PRO A 242 8.64 8.44 23.04
N LEU A 243 9.51 9.26 22.42
CA LEU A 243 9.06 10.40 21.62
C LEU A 243 8.58 10.00 20.21
N LEU A 244 8.90 8.77 19.77
CA LEU A 244 8.51 8.19 18.48
C LEU A 244 7.51 7.02 18.62
N ALA A 245 7.08 6.69 19.83
CA ALA A 245 6.18 5.59 20.16
C ALA A 245 4.70 5.98 20.17
#